data_AF-A0A2I1GUQ6-F1
#
_entry.id   AF-A0A2I1GUQ6-F1
#
_cell.length_a   1.000
_cell.length_b   1.000
_cell.length_c   1.000
_cell.angle_alpha   90.00
_cell.angle_beta   90.00
_cell.angle_gamma   90.00
#
_symmetry.space_group_name_H-M   'P 1'
#
loop_
_entity.id
_entity.type
_entity.pdbx_description
1 polymer ?
#
loop_
_entity_poly.entity_id
_entity_poly.type
_entity_poly.pdbx_seq_one_letter_code
_entity_poly.pdbx_strand_id
1 'polypeptide(L)'
;MLAFKKTNQTPSHLYNDEEKAEIRSIASFESKYSNKRNIYNGHQYIAISPDGTQIATLSTTTYQLKLCQSDNISKLYTLNYDSFKNFDTPAVIWSLTVSNEITLPDKTTDVLIAVSCFDDDVNNADSTIKHTWVISSAKQARISSSINDMGGIIKFLDDDSSVSEKTDLALINSYGISRFSIYHDKINSMINENYIHGWFNLFSDKSVENFNLPSKLSNSEISSFFIQQNLVKGRFVVESYKNKIQTVEMYNLKTTLLENTFQKSEETAASFLGKGYSCYAISNNESLFAYCRGANSITIYLMENGLEVTTKKFNETNIQILFFDFVKNDEKLLIVIEKEIYNEETSELVKTLTIVVWDLFNSSDNCIRRINDTFSLFPKKCEHHQRLANASGNLITIKDDGNITSLLQDSEVIKLLDPVNYNTRNVIQLNNNNQLNKKPSSSSIAVATNTTTNYHSIYDSYGKYLGSKFENRIIRNPEPWISNKNYERTSVYLDDNKSIQLFI
;
A
#
# COMPACT_ATOMS: atom_id res chain seq x y z
N MET A 1 22.39 14.87 10.56
CA MET A 1 21.97 14.24 11.83
C MET A 1 21.05 15.21 12.56
N LEU A 2 19.76 15.23 12.18
CA LEU A 2 18.76 16.12 12.77
C LEU A 2 17.83 15.26 13.62
N ALA A 3 18.11 15.23 14.93
CA ALA A 3 17.18 14.71 15.92
C ALA A 3 16.15 15.79 16.28
N PHE A 4 14.92 15.36 16.60
CA PHE A 4 13.82 16.23 17.02
C PHE A 4 14.22 17.06 18.25
N LYS A 5 14.56 18.33 18.03
CA LYS A 5 14.75 19.32 19.09
C LYS A 5 13.63 20.34 19.00
N LYS A 6 12.94 20.55 20.13
CA LYS A 6 11.91 21.58 20.31
C LYS A 6 12.47 22.93 19.85
N THR A 7 11.99 23.42 18.70
CA THR A 7 12.16 24.82 18.31
C THR A 7 10.81 25.49 18.44
N ASN A 8 10.80 26.58 19.20
CA ASN A 8 9.60 27.34 19.51
C ASN A 8 8.91 27.80 18.23
N GLN A 9 7.58 27.82 18.31
CA GLN A 9 6.60 28.39 17.38
C GLN A 9 7.21 29.47 16.48
N THR A 10 7.20 29.23 15.17
CA THR A 10 7.39 30.30 14.19
C THR A 10 6.13 31.17 14.20
N PRO A 11 6.21 32.49 14.38
CA PRO A 11 5.03 33.35 14.44
C PRO A 11 4.24 33.30 13.13
N SER A 12 2.91 33.27 13.23
CA SER A 12 1.91 33.23 12.14
C SER A 12 1.92 34.43 11.17
N HIS A 13 2.92 35.31 11.27
CA HIS A 13 3.01 36.56 10.52
C HIS A 13 3.82 36.48 9.20
N LEU A 14 4.30 35.30 8.80
CA LEU A 14 5.14 35.14 7.60
C LEU A 14 4.45 34.59 6.35
N TYR A 15 3.15 34.27 6.42
CA TYR A 15 2.41 33.77 5.27
C TYR A 15 1.77 34.92 4.48
N ASN A 16 2.04 34.98 3.16
CA ASN A 16 1.34 35.87 2.24
C ASN A 16 -0.16 35.50 2.22
N ASP A 17 -1.03 36.47 1.92
CA ASP A 17 -2.49 36.31 1.96
C ASP A 17 -3.00 35.27 0.94
N GLU A 18 -2.26 35.07 -0.15
CA GLU A 18 -2.52 34.00 -1.14
C GLU A 18 -2.23 32.61 -0.56
N GLU A 19 -1.12 32.46 0.18
CA GLU A 19 -0.73 31.22 0.88
C GLU A 19 -1.71 30.89 2.02
N LYS A 20 -2.23 31.92 2.71
CA LYS A 20 -3.31 31.75 3.71
C LYS A 20 -4.63 31.33 3.07
N ALA A 21 -4.97 31.86 1.90
CA ALA A 21 -6.18 31.49 1.17
C ALA A 21 -6.12 30.04 0.66
N GLU A 22 -4.93 29.62 0.19
CA GLU A 22 -4.66 28.26 -0.28
C GLU A 22 -4.73 27.24 0.87
N ILE A 23 -4.08 27.52 2.01
CA ILE A 23 -4.15 26.67 3.22
C ILE A 23 -5.58 26.60 3.77
N ARG A 24 -6.34 27.71 3.78
CA ARG A 24 -7.76 27.71 4.17
C ARG A 24 -8.64 26.91 3.20
N SER A 25 -8.34 26.92 1.91
CA SER A 25 -9.04 26.12 0.92
C SER A 25 -8.84 24.62 1.18
N ILE A 26 -7.62 24.20 1.54
CA ILE A 26 -7.29 22.80 1.87
C ILE A 26 -8.04 22.35 3.13
N ALA A 27 -7.89 23.10 4.22
CA ALA A 27 -8.53 22.78 5.49
C ALA A 27 -10.06 22.81 5.40
N SER A 28 -10.63 23.74 4.63
CA SER A 28 -12.09 23.81 4.43
C SER A 28 -12.64 22.70 3.53
N PHE A 29 -11.84 22.17 2.59
CA PHE A 29 -12.22 21.02 1.76
C PHE A 29 -12.25 19.72 2.57
N GLU A 30 -11.25 19.52 3.43
CA GLU A 30 -11.20 18.40 4.38
C GLU A 30 -12.35 18.46 5.41
N SER A 31 -12.71 19.66 5.87
CA SER A 31 -13.79 19.87 6.84
C SER A 31 -15.21 19.66 6.30
N LYS A 32 -15.44 19.74 4.98
CA LYS A 32 -16.79 19.62 4.41
C LYS A 32 -17.31 18.18 4.35
N TYR A 33 -16.45 17.19 4.57
CA TYR A 33 -16.80 15.77 4.58
C TYR A 33 -16.72 15.13 5.97
N SER A 34 -16.44 15.91 7.02
CA SER A 34 -16.37 15.42 8.41
C SER A 34 -17.74 15.34 9.08
N ASN A 35 -18.69 14.61 8.49
CA ASN A 35 -19.77 14.02 9.28
C ASN A 35 -19.19 12.84 10.08
N LYS A 36 -18.39 13.16 11.11
CA LYS A 36 -17.59 12.23 11.94
C LYS A 36 -18.40 11.07 12.54
N ARG A 37 -19.72 11.22 12.65
CA ARG A 37 -20.59 10.28 13.38
C ARG A 37 -21.12 9.09 12.56
N ASN A 38 -20.93 9.05 11.23
CA ASN A 38 -21.50 8.01 10.36
C ASN A 38 -20.46 7.21 9.54
N ILE A 39 -19.16 7.33 9.83
CA ILE A 39 -18.11 6.74 8.97
C ILE A 39 -17.89 5.25 9.25
N TYR A 40 -18.15 4.79 10.48
CA TYR A 40 -17.83 3.43 10.92
C TYR A 40 -19.09 2.64 11.29
N ASN A 41 -19.69 2.00 10.30
CA ASN A 41 -20.77 1.02 10.50
C ASN A 41 -20.25 -0.43 10.42
N GLY A 42 -18.93 -0.61 10.34
CA GLY A 42 -18.27 -1.90 10.24
C GLY A 42 -18.18 -2.61 11.59
N HIS A 43 -18.79 -3.79 11.65
CA HIS A 43 -18.71 -4.70 12.81
C HIS A 43 -17.62 -5.75 12.66
N GLN A 44 -16.90 -5.75 11.53
CA GLN A 44 -15.91 -6.74 11.16
C GLN A 44 -14.60 -6.03 10.81
N TYR A 45 -13.52 -6.52 11.41
CA TYR A 45 -12.16 -6.02 11.21
C TYR A 45 -11.26 -7.16 10.76
N ILE A 46 -10.35 -6.89 9.83
CA ILE A 46 -9.34 -7.84 9.36
C ILE A 46 -7.96 -7.18 9.40
N ALA A 47 -6.96 -7.97 9.78
CA ALA A 47 -5.56 -7.60 9.71
C ALA A 47 -4.73 -8.77 9.18
N ILE A 48 -3.64 -8.45 8.49
CA ILE A 48 -2.66 -9.41 8.00
C ILE A 48 -1.28 -9.05 8.56
N SER A 49 -0.47 -10.06 8.86
CA SER A 49 0.89 -9.89 9.36
C SER A 49 1.80 -9.27 8.31
N PRO A 50 2.88 -8.59 8.72
CA PRO A 50 3.86 -8.01 7.78
C PRO A 50 4.36 -8.98 6.69
N ASP A 51 4.68 -10.22 7.07
CA ASP A 51 5.11 -11.29 6.16
C ASP A 51 3.97 -11.88 5.28
N GLY A 52 2.72 -11.48 5.52
CA GLY A 52 1.55 -11.96 4.80
C GLY A 52 1.07 -13.35 5.18
N THR A 53 1.62 -13.99 6.23
CA THR A 53 1.32 -15.40 6.56
C THR A 53 0.15 -15.58 7.53
N GLN A 54 -0.06 -14.64 8.45
CA GLN A 54 -1.08 -14.70 9.49
C GLN A 54 -2.19 -13.69 9.24
N ILE A 55 -3.44 -14.10 9.48
CA ILE A 55 -4.63 -13.26 9.33
C ILE A 55 -5.43 -13.29 10.63
N ALA A 56 -5.67 -12.13 11.21
CA ALA A 56 -6.55 -11.97 12.35
C ALA A 56 -7.84 -11.27 11.94
N THR A 57 -8.95 -11.67 12.57
CA THR A 57 -10.24 -10.99 12.43
C THR A 57 -10.86 -10.71 13.79
N LEU A 58 -11.59 -9.61 13.88
CA LEU A 58 -12.32 -9.21 15.07
C LEU A 58 -13.75 -8.83 14.68
N SER A 59 -14.72 -9.50 15.31
CA SER A 59 -16.11 -9.06 15.27
C SER A 59 -16.40 -8.23 16.52
N THR A 60 -16.73 -6.95 16.36
CA THR A 60 -17.08 -6.06 17.48
C THR A 60 -18.49 -6.28 18.00
N THR A 61 -19.34 -7.02 17.28
CA THR A 61 -20.67 -7.44 17.75
C THR A 61 -20.61 -8.64 18.68
N THR A 62 -19.75 -9.62 18.39
CA THR A 62 -19.60 -10.82 19.23
C THR A 62 -18.38 -10.77 20.13
N TYR A 63 -17.53 -9.75 19.97
CA TYR A 63 -16.21 -9.62 20.59
C TYR A 63 -15.31 -10.86 20.37
N GLN A 64 -15.49 -11.54 19.24
CA GLN A 64 -14.73 -12.75 18.92
C GLN A 64 -13.50 -12.41 18.08
N LEU A 65 -12.35 -12.85 18.56
CA LEU A 65 -11.09 -12.80 17.84
C LEU A 65 -10.82 -14.15 17.18
N LYS A 66 -10.51 -14.14 15.89
CA LYS A 66 -10.15 -15.36 15.15
C LYS A 66 -8.83 -15.19 14.42
N LEU A 67 -8.09 -16.28 14.28
CA LEU A 67 -6.79 -16.35 13.62
C LEU A 67 -6.80 -17.47 12.58
N CYS A 68 -6.21 -17.24 11.42
CA CYS A 68 -5.91 -18.27 10.43
C CYS A 68 -4.63 -17.95 9.66
N GLN A 69 -4.09 -18.95 8.97
CA GLN A 69 -2.99 -18.77 8.03
C GLN A 69 -3.53 -18.39 6.64
N SER A 70 -2.77 -17.61 5.88
CA SER A 70 -3.19 -17.08 4.58
C SER A 70 -3.31 -18.16 3.49
N ASP A 71 -2.60 -19.27 3.60
CA ASP A 71 -2.73 -20.45 2.75
C ASP A 71 -3.93 -21.34 3.11
N ASN A 72 -4.52 -21.14 4.30
CA ASN A 72 -5.64 -21.93 4.80
C ASN A 72 -6.73 -21.10 5.48
N ILE A 73 -7.23 -20.10 4.74
CA ILE A 73 -8.28 -19.18 5.20
C ILE A 73 -9.53 -19.92 5.71
N SER A 74 -9.80 -21.14 5.22
CA SER A 74 -10.95 -21.95 5.64
C SER A 74 -10.90 -22.42 7.11
N LYS A 75 -9.71 -22.48 7.71
CA LYS A 75 -9.49 -22.95 9.09
C LYS A 75 -9.31 -21.77 10.04
N LEU A 76 -10.39 -21.06 10.36
CA LEU A 76 -10.37 -20.05 11.41
C LEU A 76 -10.39 -20.69 12.79
N TYR A 77 -9.37 -20.39 13.59
CA TYR A 77 -9.32 -20.69 15.01
C TYR A 77 -9.90 -19.53 15.82
N THR A 78 -10.87 -19.80 16.70
CA THR A 78 -11.39 -18.77 17.62
C THR A 78 -10.57 -18.75 18.89
N LEU A 79 -10.06 -17.58 19.26
CA LEU A 79 -9.29 -17.37 20.49
C LEU A 79 -10.25 -17.18 21.66
N ASN A 80 -10.01 -17.90 22.76
CA ASN A 80 -10.82 -17.79 23.97
C ASN A 80 -10.33 -16.62 24.82
N TYR A 81 -10.64 -15.39 24.39
CA TYR A 81 -10.31 -14.17 25.12
C TYR A 81 -11.53 -13.25 25.20
N ASP A 82 -12.12 -13.17 26.39
CA ASP A 82 -13.45 -12.55 26.62
C ASP A 82 -13.39 -11.15 27.26
N SER A 83 -12.20 -10.61 27.54
CA SER A 83 -12.03 -9.37 28.29
C SER A 83 -12.51 -8.10 27.56
N PHE A 84 -12.91 -8.21 26.30
CA PHE A 84 -13.46 -7.10 25.51
C PHE A 84 -14.92 -6.77 25.85
N LYS A 85 -15.65 -7.66 26.53
CA LYS A 85 -17.10 -7.57 26.78
C LYS A 85 -17.53 -6.44 27.73
N ASN A 86 -16.58 -5.71 28.32
CA ASN A 86 -16.87 -4.68 29.34
C ASN A 86 -17.03 -3.25 28.76
N PHE A 87 -16.99 -3.07 27.43
CA PHE A 87 -17.09 -1.76 26.79
C PHE A 87 -18.42 -1.60 26.04
N ASP A 88 -19.50 -1.38 26.79
CA ASP A 88 -20.80 -0.95 26.27
C ASP A 88 -20.77 0.56 25.99
N THR A 89 -20.12 1.00 24.92
CA THR A 89 -20.25 2.39 24.46
C THR A 89 -20.37 2.48 22.94
N PRO A 90 -21.36 3.24 22.43
CA PRO A 90 -21.77 3.16 21.02
C PRO A 90 -20.89 3.96 20.04
N ALA A 91 -19.77 4.54 20.46
CA ALA A 91 -18.96 5.42 19.61
C ALA A 91 -17.45 5.16 19.80
N VAL A 92 -17.01 3.93 19.57
CA VAL A 92 -15.61 3.56 19.72
C VAL A 92 -15.02 3.04 18.41
N ILE A 93 -13.89 3.62 18.00
CA ILE A 93 -13.10 3.14 16.87
C ILE A 93 -12.22 2.00 17.33
N TRP A 94 -12.08 1.00 16.47
CA TRP A 94 -11.20 -0.13 16.69
C TRP A 94 -10.06 -0.14 15.67
N SER A 95 -8.90 -0.59 16.11
CA SER A 95 -7.75 -0.90 15.27
C SER A 95 -7.26 -2.31 15.60
N LEU A 96 -6.94 -3.08 14.57
CA LEU A 96 -6.49 -4.47 14.69
C LEU A 96 -5.18 -4.65 13.94
N THR A 97 -4.22 -5.35 14.53
CA THR A 97 -2.99 -5.79 13.85
C THR A 97 -2.52 -7.13 14.40
N VAL A 98 -1.85 -7.92 13.56
CA VAL A 98 -1.29 -9.22 13.90
C VAL A 98 0.20 -9.26 13.54
N SER A 99 1.01 -9.91 14.36
CA SER A 99 2.46 -10.04 14.12
C SER A 99 2.77 -11.19 13.18
N ASN A 100 4.00 -11.24 12.68
CA ASN A 100 4.57 -12.47 12.12
C ASN A 100 4.60 -13.57 13.21
N GLU A 101 4.79 -14.82 12.79
CA GLU A 101 5.05 -15.92 13.71
C GLU A 101 6.38 -15.70 14.45
N ILE A 102 6.36 -15.84 15.78
CA ILE A 102 7.53 -15.67 16.64
C ILE A 102 7.88 -16.98 17.33
N THR A 103 9.15 -17.18 17.64
CA THR A 103 9.62 -18.36 18.39
C THR A 103 9.94 -17.95 19.82
N LEU A 104 9.24 -18.54 20.78
CA LEU A 104 9.47 -18.31 22.21
C LEU A 104 10.71 -19.07 22.70
N PRO A 105 11.30 -18.70 23.87
CA PRO A 105 12.48 -19.39 24.43
C PRO A 105 12.28 -20.89 24.68
N ASP A 106 11.03 -21.33 24.90
CA ASP A 106 10.65 -22.73 25.06
C ASP A 106 10.53 -23.47 23.71
N LYS A 107 10.90 -22.82 22.59
CA LYS A 107 10.79 -23.27 21.20
C LYS A 107 9.35 -23.46 20.71
N THR A 108 8.37 -22.99 21.45
CA THR A 108 6.99 -22.93 20.96
C THR A 108 6.83 -21.72 20.04
N THR A 109 5.96 -21.83 19.05
CA THR A 109 5.64 -20.72 18.17
C THR A 109 4.42 -19.99 18.71
N ASP A 110 4.41 -18.67 18.54
CA ASP A 110 3.33 -17.80 18.98
C ASP A 110 3.07 -16.74 17.90
N VAL A 111 1.88 -16.18 17.95
CA VAL A 111 1.45 -15.04 17.13
C VAL A 111 0.84 -14.03 18.07
N LEU A 112 1.31 -12.78 17.99
CA LEU A 112 0.78 -11.71 18.80
C LEU A 112 -0.32 -10.98 18.04
N ILE A 113 -1.43 -10.70 18.73
CA ILE A 113 -2.53 -9.92 18.18
C ILE A 113 -2.70 -8.69 19.05
N ALA A 114 -2.71 -7.52 18.44
CA ALA A 114 -2.97 -6.28 19.13
C ALA A 114 -4.30 -5.68 18.68
N VAL A 115 -5.09 -5.25 19.65
CA VAL A 115 -6.41 -4.63 19.46
C VAL A 115 -6.42 -3.31 20.22
N SER A 116 -6.75 -2.21 19.55
CA SER A 116 -6.92 -0.90 20.19
C SER A 116 -8.34 -0.41 20.02
N CYS A 117 -8.85 0.28 21.05
CA CYS A 117 -10.22 0.73 21.21
C CYS A 117 -10.18 2.15 21.80
N PHE A 118 -10.63 3.13 21.02
CA PHE A 118 -10.47 4.55 21.34
C PHE A 118 -11.51 5.48 20.69
N ASP A 119 -11.67 6.67 21.24
CA ASP A 119 -12.54 7.74 20.70
C ASP A 119 -11.79 8.61 19.68
N ASP A 120 -12.46 9.02 18.59
CA ASP A 120 -11.91 9.91 17.54
C ASP A 120 -11.89 11.38 17.99
N ASP A 121 -12.56 11.74 19.09
CA ASP A 121 -12.61 13.12 19.58
C ASP A 121 -11.26 13.54 20.20
N VAL A 122 -10.34 13.91 19.30
CA VAL A 122 -8.99 14.46 19.55
C VAL A 122 -8.97 15.65 20.52
N ASN A 123 -10.09 16.34 20.71
CA ASN A 123 -10.18 17.55 21.53
C ASN A 123 -10.64 17.31 22.98
N ASN A 124 -11.08 16.10 23.34
CA ASN A 124 -11.43 15.79 24.72
C ASN A 124 -10.30 15.00 25.39
N ALA A 125 -9.48 15.73 26.13
CA ALA A 125 -8.45 15.16 27.02
C ALA A 125 -9.03 14.18 28.06
N ASP A 126 -10.34 14.26 28.31
CA ASP A 126 -11.10 13.41 29.25
C ASP A 126 -11.87 12.25 28.57
N SER A 127 -11.55 11.87 27.32
CA SER A 127 -12.14 10.65 26.73
C SER A 127 -11.78 9.43 27.57
N THR A 128 -12.79 8.82 28.18
CA THR A 128 -12.69 7.75 29.19
C THR A 128 -12.31 6.38 28.61
N ILE A 129 -12.15 6.26 27.29
CA ILE A 129 -11.97 4.97 26.59
C ILE A 129 -10.76 5.06 25.67
N LYS A 130 -9.62 4.60 26.18
CA LYS A 130 -8.37 4.43 25.44
C LYS A 130 -7.69 3.19 25.96
N HIS A 131 -7.88 2.07 25.26
CA HIS A 131 -7.27 0.82 25.65
C HIS A 131 -6.67 0.08 24.47
N THR A 132 -5.46 -0.44 24.69
CA THR A 132 -4.81 -1.35 23.77
C THR A 132 -4.52 -2.67 24.48
N TRP A 133 -4.85 -3.77 23.84
CA TRP A 133 -4.53 -5.11 24.29
C TRP A 133 -3.52 -5.71 23.35
N VAL A 134 -2.48 -6.31 23.90
CA VAL A 134 -1.62 -7.23 23.17
C VAL A 134 -1.87 -8.62 23.74
N ILE A 135 -2.15 -9.58 22.87
CA ILE A 135 -2.60 -10.93 23.23
C ILE A 135 -1.65 -11.93 22.58
N SER A 136 -1.15 -12.86 23.39
CA SER A 136 -0.47 -14.07 22.91
C SER A 136 -1.52 -15.08 22.46
N SER A 137 -1.46 -15.53 21.21
CA SER A 137 -2.38 -16.53 20.69
C SER A 137 -2.10 -17.92 21.26
N ALA A 138 -0.83 -18.27 21.47
CA ALA A 138 -0.44 -19.57 22.04
C ALA A 138 -0.83 -19.69 23.51
N LYS A 139 -0.66 -18.64 24.30
CA LYS A 139 -1.03 -18.62 25.73
C LYS A 139 -2.48 -18.19 25.96
N GLN A 140 -3.16 -17.63 24.95
CA GLN A 140 -4.51 -17.05 25.03
C GLN A 140 -4.66 -16.06 26.18
N ALA A 141 -3.61 -15.28 26.40
CA ALA A 141 -3.50 -14.38 27.54
C ALA A 141 -3.02 -13.01 27.10
N ARG A 142 -3.43 -11.99 27.85
CA ARG A 142 -2.99 -10.61 27.65
C ARG A 142 -1.54 -10.47 28.11
N ILE A 143 -0.74 -9.76 27.33
CA ILE A 143 0.57 -9.25 27.72
C ILE A 143 0.34 -7.87 28.36
N SER A 144 0.67 -7.75 29.64
CA SER A 144 0.53 -6.49 30.38
C SER A 144 1.66 -5.53 30.01
N SER A 145 1.33 -4.29 29.61
CA SER A 145 2.32 -3.24 29.43
C SER A 145 1.73 -1.82 29.54
N SER A 146 2.60 -0.82 29.45
CA SER A 146 2.24 0.61 29.43
C SER A 146 1.32 1.01 28.26
N ILE A 147 1.29 0.24 27.17
CA ILE A 147 0.39 0.51 26.04
C ILE A 147 -1.10 0.32 26.40
N ASN A 148 -1.37 -0.39 27.50
CA ASN A 148 -2.73 -0.71 27.96
C ASN A 148 -3.59 0.51 28.24
N ASP A 149 -2.96 1.63 28.64
CA ASP A 149 -3.60 2.90 28.98
C ASP A 149 -3.63 3.86 27.77
N MET A 150 -3.23 3.37 26.58
CA MET A 150 -3.19 4.13 25.34
C MET A 150 -4.21 3.61 24.33
N GLY A 151 -4.68 4.51 23.47
CA GLY A 151 -5.59 4.22 22.37
C GLY A 151 -5.10 4.90 21.10
N GLY A 152 -5.24 4.23 19.96
CA GLY A 152 -4.86 4.75 18.66
C GLY A 152 -4.82 3.70 17.56
N ILE A 153 -4.36 4.12 16.39
CA ILE A 153 -4.11 3.21 15.28
C ILE A 153 -2.83 2.43 15.56
N ILE A 154 -2.92 1.12 15.51
CA ILE A 154 -1.82 0.21 15.87
C ILE A 154 -1.35 -0.60 14.67
N LYS A 155 -0.04 -0.84 14.58
CA LYS A 155 0.57 -1.65 13.53
C LYS A 155 1.81 -2.37 14.05
N PHE A 156 1.86 -3.70 13.91
CA PHE A 156 3.10 -4.44 14.09
C PHE A 156 4.06 -4.11 12.95
N LEU A 157 5.31 -3.85 13.30
CA LEU A 157 6.37 -3.55 12.35
C LEU A 157 7.06 -4.85 11.94
N ASP A 158 7.45 -4.91 10.67
CA ASP A 158 8.19 -6.06 10.16
C ASP A 158 9.57 -6.14 10.82
N ASP A 159 10.04 -7.36 11.04
CA ASP A 159 11.42 -7.56 11.45
C ASP A 159 12.24 -8.20 10.34
N ASP A 160 13.28 -7.48 9.92
CA ASP A 160 14.16 -7.87 8.83
C ASP A 160 15.00 -9.12 9.18
N SER A 161 14.94 -9.58 10.43
CA SER A 161 15.72 -10.70 10.92
C SER A 161 14.88 -11.97 11.06
N SER A 162 15.39 -13.08 10.53
CA SER A 162 14.75 -14.40 10.61
C SER A 162 14.69 -14.96 12.05
N VAL A 163 15.38 -14.33 13.00
CA VAL A 163 15.41 -14.68 14.41
C VAL A 163 15.37 -13.39 15.22
N SER A 164 14.22 -12.73 15.21
CA SER A 164 14.03 -11.57 16.07
C SER A 164 13.92 -12.02 17.53
N GLU A 165 14.60 -11.32 18.43
CA GLU A 165 14.40 -11.47 19.88
C GLU A 165 13.22 -10.62 20.41
N LYS A 166 12.66 -9.77 19.54
CA LYS A 166 11.59 -8.84 19.89
C LYS A 166 10.58 -8.59 18.78
N THR A 167 9.42 -8.09 19.15
CA THR A 167 8.39 -7.63 18.20
C THR A 167 8.08 -6.17 18.50
N ASP A 168 8.18 -5.31 17.50
CA ASP A 168 7.90 -3.89 17.63
C ASP A 168 6.46 -3.58 17.20
N LEU A 169 5.74 -2.84 18.03
CA LEU A 169 4.38 -2.37 17.83
C LEU A 169 4.38 -0.85 17.79
N ALA A 170 3.90 -0.24 16.71
CA ALA A 170 3.67 1.19 16.64
C ALA A 170 2.21 1.50 17.01
N LEU A 171 1.99 2.52 17.83
CA LEU A 171 0.70 3.12 18.14
C LEU A 171 0.73 4.59 17.72
N ILE A 172 -0.27 5.04 16.99
CA ILE A 172 -0.32 6.38 16.41
C ILE A 172 -1.67 7.01 16.76
N ASN A 173 -1.61 8.19 17.35
CA ASN A 173 -2.77 8.99 17.70
C ASN A 173 -2.43 10.48 17.60
N SER A 174 -3.35 11.34 18.02
CA SER A 174 -3.15 12.80 17.99
C SER A 174 -1.98 13.30 18.83
N TYR A 175 -1.53 12.55 19.84
CA TYR A 175 -0.39 12.92 20.67
C TYR A 175 0.96 12.60 20.02
N GLY A 176 1.00 11.69 19.06
CA GLY A 176 2.25 11.26 18.45
C GLY A 176 2.26 9.81 17.98
N ILE A 177 3.47 9.31 17.81
CA ILE A 177 3.80 7.93 17.49
C ILE A 177 4.51 7.34 18.71
N SER A 178 3.96 6.29 19.29
CA SER A 178 4.55 5.52 20.38
C SER A 178 4.98 4.16 19.85
N ARG A 179 6.26 3.81 19.96
CA ARG A 179 6.78 2.48 19.62
C ARG A 179 6.97 1.68 20.89
N PHE A 180 6.46 0.45 20.89
CA PHE A 180 6.56 -0.49 22.00
C PHE A 180 7.30 -1.75 21.55
N SER A 181 8.38 -2.11 22.25
CA SER A 181 9.16 -3.32 21.96
C SER A 181 8.81 -4.45 22.93
N ILE A 182 8.31 -5.57 22.39
CA ILE A 182 7.96 -6.78 23.13
C ILE A 182 9.09 -7.79 22.99
N TYR A 183 9.85 -8.01 24.05
CA TYR A 183 10.92 -9.02 24.05
C TYR A 183 10.34 -10.40 24.32
N HIS A 184 10.68 -11.38 23.47
CA HIS A 184 10.06 -12.71 23.48
C HIS A 184 10.36 -13.50 24.76
N ASP A 185 11.52 -13.26 25.37
CA ASP A 185 11.94 -13.85 26.64
C ASP A 185 11.13 -13.35 27.84
N LYS A 186 10.55 -12.15 27.74
CA LYS A 186 9.75 -11.51 28.80
C LYS A 186 8.25 -11.74 28.68
N ILE A 187 7.76 -12.36 27.61
CA ILE A 187 6.31 -12.56 27.40
C ILE A 187 5.68 -13.30 28.58
N ASN A 188 6.31 -14.39 29.03
CA ASN A 188 5.79 -15.17 30.15
C ASN A 188 5.74 -14.39 31.47
N SER A 189 6.70 -13.49 31.73
CA SER A 189 6.66 -12.65 32.93
C SER A 189 5.56 -11.59 32.81
N MET A 190 5.44 -10.94 31.64
CA MET A 190 4.43 -9.89 31.38
C MET A 190 2.99 -10.42 31.44
N ILE A 191 2.75 -11.69 31.10
CA ILE A 191 1.42 -12.32 31.23
C ILE A 191 1.05 -12.53 32.70
N ASN A 192 2.02 -12.91 33.53
CA ASN A 192 1.80 -13.20 34.95
C ASN A 192 1.74 -11.95 35.84
N GLU A 193 2.08 -10.78 35.28
CA GLU A 193 1.98 -9.50 35.99
C GLU A 193 0.51 -9.08 36.11
N ASN A 194 0.05 -8.92 37.36
CA ASN A 194 -1.24 -8.32 37.67
C ASN A 194 -1.23 -6.86 37.24
N TYR A 195 -1.78 -6.58 36.06
CA TYR A 195 -1.94 -5.22 35.57
C TYR A 195 -2.88 -4.44 36.48
N ILE A 196 -2.37 -3.33 37.03
CA ILE A 196 -3.13 -2.33 37.76
C ILE A 196 -3.08 -1.05 36.91
N HIS A 197 -4.26 -0.53 36.57
CA HIS A 197 -4.41 0.68 35.75
C HIS A 197 -3.57 1.85 36.29
N GLY A 198 -2.78 2.51 35.45
CA GLY A 198 -1.90 3.63 35.84
C GLY A 198 -0.60 3.23 36.55
N TRP A 199 -0.37 1.95 36.86
CA TRP A 199 0.88 1.49 37.51
C TRP A 199 2.10 1.67 36.60
N PHE A 200 1.94 1.45 35.30
CA PHE A 200 3.02 1.62 34.32
C PHE A 200 3.35 3.09 34.03
N ASN A 201 2.49 4.05 34.38
CA ASN A 201 2.83 5.48 34.32
C ASN A 201 3.81 5.90 35.43
N LEU A 202 3.90 5.13 36.53
CA LEU A 202 4.82 5.40 37.64
C LEU A 202 6.22 4.83 37.40
N PHE A 203 6.34 3.83 36.52
CA PHE A 203 7.61 3.22 36.11
C PHE A 203 7.72 3.38 34.60
N SER A 204 8.30 4.51 34.15
CA SER A 204 8.63 4.75 32.74
C SER A 204 9.38 3.53 32.18
N ASP A 205 8.65 2.66 31.52
CA ASP A 205 9.20 1.45 30.97
C ASP A 205 10.12 1.85 29.81
N LYS A 206 11.40 1.47 29.86
CA LYS A 206 12.39 1.81 28.80
C LYS A 206 12.03 1.20 27.43
N SER A 207 10.92 0.46 27.37
CA SER A 207 10.36 -0.24 26.22
C SER A 207 9.47 0.64 25.32
N VAL A 208 9.11 1.85 25.76
CA VAL A 208 8.29 2.81 24.98
C VAL A 208 9.12 3.99 24.51
N GLU A 209 9.14 4.21 23.20
CA GLU A 209 9.72 5.39 22.58
C GLU A 209 8.62 6.26 21.97
N ASN A 210 8.55 7.53 22.36
CA ASN A 210 7.55 8.48 21.89
C ASN A 210 8.16 9.48 20.92
N PHE A 211 7.46 9.70 19.81
CA PHE A 211 7.85 10.61 18.73
C PHE A 211 6.70 11.55 18.42
N ASN A 212 7.03 12.79 18.07
CA ASN A 212 6.02 13.75 17.63
C ASN A 212 5.62 13.46 16.18
N LEU A 213 4.37 13.76 15.85
CA LEU A 213 3.94 13.78 14.45
C LEU A 213 4.69 14.87 13.67
N PRO A 214 4.98 14.66 12.37
CA PRO A 214 5.53 15.69 11.51
C PRO A 214 4.75 17.00 11.62
N SER A 215 5.46 18.12 11.77
CA SER A 215 4.85 19.45 11.98
C SER A 215 3.90 19.88 10.85
N LYS A 216 4.03 19.28 9.68
CA LYS A 216 3.12 19.50 8.55
C LYS A 216 1.70 18.98 8.78
N LEU A 217 1.52 18.06 9.74
CA LEU A 217 0.22 17.54 10.16
C LEU A 217 -0.42 18.35 11.29
N SER A 218 0.33 19.27 11.92
CA SER A 218 -0.04 19.80 13.23
C SER A 218 -1.12 20.90 13.22
N ASN A 219 -1.92 21.06 12.16
CA ASN A 219 -2.85 22.19 12.02
C ASN A 219 -4.24 21.88 11.39
N SER A 220 -4.62 20.63 11.20
CA SER A 220 -6.02 20.24 10.93
C SER A 220 -6.36 18.94 11.66
N GLU A 221 -7.65 18.69 11.89
CA GLU A 221 -8.17 17.60 12.72
C GLU A 221 -7.65 16.22 12.27
N ILE A 222 -6.57 15.74 12.88
CA ILE A 222 -6.00 14.41 12.61
C ILE A 222 -7.03 13.36 13.03
N SER A 223 -7.75 12.80 12.06
CA SER A 223 -8.69 11.71 12.30
C SER A 223 -8.02 10.35 12.22
N SER A 224 -8.60 9.36 12.88
CA SER A 224 -8.17 7.97 12.80
C SER A 224 -8.16 7.42 11.36
N PHE A 225 -9.16 7.79 10.54
CA PHE A 225 -9.20 7.51 9.10
C PHE A 225 -7.94 8.02 8.39
N PHE A 226 -7.55 9.27 8.65
CA PHE A 226 -6.37 9.86 8.04
C PHE A 226 -5.09 9.11 8.46
N ILE A 227 -4.95 8.76 9.74
CA ILE A 227 -3.79 7.99 10.22
C ILE A 227 -3.72 6.63 9.51
N GLN A 228 -4.83 5.88 9.44
CA GLN A 228 -4.86 4.57 8.77
C GLN A 228 -4.47 4.65 7.30
N GLN A 229 -4.94 5.68 6.60
CA GLN A 229 -4.68 5.87 5.19
C GLN A 229 -3.22 6.19 4.87
N ASN A 230 -2.54 6.88 5.79
CA ASN A 230 -1.14 7.26 5.62
C ASN A 230 -0.16 6.17 6.08
N LEU A 231 -0.64 5.00 6.50
CA LEU A 231 0.19 3.86 6.89
C LEU A 231 0.35 2.86 5.76
N VAL A 232 1.57 2.68 5.28
CA VAL A 232 1.90 1.72 4.21
C VAL A 232 3.21 1.00 4.53
N LYS A 233 3.20 -0.34 4.56
CA LYS A 233 4.38 -1.20 4.78
C LYS A 233 5.37 -0.67 5.83
N GLY A 234 4.88 -0.47 7.06
CA GLY A 234 5.71 -0.02 8.18
C GLY A 234 6.21 1.43 8.07
N ARG A 235 5.71 2.21 7.12
CA ARG A 235 6.04 3.62 6.93
C ARG A 235 4.81 4.49 7.12
N PHE A 236 5.05 5.72 7.55
CA PHE A 236 4.06 6.76 7.71
C PHE A 236 4.32 7.86 6.69
N VAL A 237 3.32 8.12 5.85
CA VAL A 237 3.43 9.04 4.71
C VAL A 237 2.75 10.36 5.04
N VAL A 238 3.35 11.47 4.65
CA VAL A 238 2.78 12.81 4.87
C VAL A 238 2.82 13.58 3.58
N GLU A 239 1.65 13.95 3.09
CA GLU A 239 1.53 14.86 1.98
C GLU A 239 1.54 16.32 2.46
N SER A 240 2.20 17.17 1.69
CA SER A 240 2.10 18.62 1.81
C SER A 240 2.11 19.28 0.43
N TYR A 241 1.51 20.45 0.35
CA TYR A 241 1.54 21.26 -0.86
C TYR A 241 1.92 22.68 -0.50
N LYS A 242 2.92 23.22 -1.20
CA LYS A 242 3.37 24.59 -1.03
C LYS A 242 3.94 25.11 -2.34
N ASN A 243 3.57 26.34 -2.72
CA ASN A 243 4.14 27.03 -3.89
C ASN A 243 4.08 26.20 -5.19
N LYS A 244 2.94 25.56 -5.47
CA LYS A 244 2.76 24.67 -6.64
C LYS A 244 3.63 23.41 -6.67
N ILE A 245 4.27 23.08 -5.55
CA ILE A 245 5.03 21.85 -5.38
C ILE A 245 4.27 20.95 -4.43
N GLN A 246 3.84 19.81 -4.95
CA GLN A 246 3.36 18.71 -4.14
C GLN A 246 4.56 17.94 -3.62
N THR A 247 4.61 17.72 -2.31
CA THR A 247 5.67 16.98 -1.64
C THR A 247 5.07 15.89 -0.79
N VAL A 248 5.55 14.66 -0.98
CA VAL A 248 5.21 13.51 -0.15
C VAL A 248 6.46 13.09 0.61
N GLU A 249 6.40 13.16 1.93
CA GLU A 249 7.46 12.70 2.82
C GLU A 249 7.10 11.34 3.40
N MET A 250 8.07 10.44 3.46
CA MET A 250 7.88 9.08 3.95
C MET A 250 8.81 8.83 5.11
N TYR A 251 8.23 8.49 6.27
CA TYR A 251 8.94 8.23 7.51
C TYR A 251 8.90 6.74 7.82
N ASN A 252 10.05 6.16 8.12
CA ASN A 252 10.14 4.77 8.53
C ASN A 252 9.73 4.64 10.00
N LEU A 253 8.74 3.82 10.35
CA LEU A 253 8.27 3.71 11.75
C LEU A 253 9.26 2.93 12.64
N LYS A 254 10.11 2.09 12.04
CA LYS A 254 11.14 1.34 12.77
C LYS A 254 12.30 2.25 13.14
N THR A 255 12.78 3.10 12.23
CA THR A 255 13.90 4.02 12.53
C THR A 255 13.43 5.37 13.05
N THR A 256 12.18 5.75 12.81
CA THR A 256 11.56 7.07 13.05
C THR A 256 12.20 8.22 12.29
N LEU A 257 12.94 7.89 11.23
CA LEU A 257 13.62 8.85 10.38
C LEU A 257 12.88 9.04 9.06
N LEU A 258 13.08 10.21 8.45
CA LEU A 258 12.68 10.46 7.06
C LEU A 258 13.50 9.53 6.16
N GLU A 259 12.80 8.68 5.41
CA GLU A 259 13.38 7.72 4.46
C GLU A 259 13.47 8.37 3.08
N ASN A 260 12.35 8.91 2.61
CA ASN A 260 12.22 9.45 1.26
C ASN A 260 11.41 10.74 1.20
N THR A 261 11.65 11.50 0.14
CA THR A 261 10.84 12.66 -0.24
C THR A 261 10.59 12.61 -1.74
N PHE A 262 9.31 12.65 -2.12
CA PHE A 262 8.86 12.67 -3.50
C PHE A 262 8.30 14.05 -3.80
N GLN A 263 8.66 14.61 -4.95
CA GLN A 263 8.22 15.94 -5.32
C GLN A 263 7.66 15.94 -6.74
N LYS A 264 6.60 16.72 -6.93
CA LYS A 264 6.02 16.98 -8.24
C LYS A 264 5.65 18.45 -8.34
N SER A 265 6.18 19.11 -9.36
CA SER A 265 5.75 20.45 -9.73
C SER A 265 4.43 20.36 -10.50
N GLU A 266 3.41 21.09 -10.06
CA GLU A 266 2.18 21.22 -10.83
C GLU A 266 2.14 22.56 -11.57
N GLU A 267 1.85 22.50 -12.88
CA GLU A 267 1.81 23.70 -13.73
C GLU A 267 0.61 24.60 -13.41
N THR A 268 -0.49 24.04 -12.91
CA THR A 268 -1.75 24.76 -12.67
C THR A 268 -2.31 24.54 -11.28
N ALA A 269 -2.81 25.59 -10.62
CA ALA A 269 -3.54 25.45 -9.35
C ALA A 269 -4.87 24.66 -9.49
N ALA A 270 -5.34 24.40 -10.72
CA ALA A 270 -6.54 23.61 -10.98
C ALA A 270 -6.28 22.09 -10.94
N SER A 271 -5.06 21.62 -11.21
CA SER A 271 -4.69 20.20 -11.03
C SER A 271 -4.62 19.81 -9.56
N PHE A 272 -4.43 20.79 -8.67
CA PHE A 272 -4.46 20.65 -7.22
C PHE A 272 -5.84 20.32 -6.65
N LEU A 273 -6.94 20.70 -7.32
CA LEU A 273 -8.33 20.49 -6.86
C LEU A 273 -8.81 19.04 -7.00
N GLY A 274 -7.94 18.06 -6.75
CA GLY A 274 -8.33 16.68 -6.55
C GLY A 274 -9.33 16.58 -5.39
N LYS A 275 -10.56 16.18 -5.67
CA LYS A 275 -11.65 16.08 -4.68
C LYS A 275 -11.55 14.81 -3.80
N GLY A 276 -10.35 14.27 -3.60
CA GLY A 276 -10.18 12.96 -2.97
C GLY A 276 -9.10 12.88 -1.90
N TYR A 277 -9.10 11.74 -1.23
CA TYR A 277 -8.10 11.43 -0.22
C TYR A 277 -6.93 10.70 -0.85
N SER A 278 -5.76 10.94 -0.28
CA SER A 278 -4.52 10.42 -0.81
C SER A 278 -4.42 8.91 -0.61
N CYS A 279 -4.01 8.21 -1.65
CA CYS A 279 -3.83 6.76 -1.67
C CYS A 279 -2.37 6.47 -2.00
N TYR A 280 -1.85 5.40 -1.42
CA TYR A 280 -0.44 5.07 -1.45
C TYR A 280 -0.26 3.56 -1.56
N ALA A 281 0.73 3.11 -2.31
CA ALA A 281 1.16 1.71 -2.34
C ALA A 281 2.66 1.63 -2.53
N ILE A 282 3.29 0.62 -1.92
CA ILE A 282 4.70 0.31 -2.09
C ILE A 282 4.79 -1.10 -2.68
N SER A 283 5.56 -1.28 -3.74
CA SER A 283 5.75 -2.57 -4.40
C SER A 283 6.33 -3.62 -3.45
N ASN A 284 6.10 -4.91 -3.71
CA ASN A 284 6.58 -6.01 -2.86
C ASN A 284 8.10 -6.07 -2.74
N ASN A 285 8.81 -5.72 -3.81
CA ASN A 285 10.26 -5.56 -3.79
C ASN A 285 10.74 -4.20 -3.23
N GLU A 286 9.83 -3.36 -2.73
CA GLU A 286 10.08 -2.00 -2.21
C GLU A 286 10.83 -1.05 -3.16
N SER A 287 10.86 -1.33 -4.47
CA SER A 287 11.53 -0.47 -5.45
C SER A 287 10.66 0.67 -5.99
N LEU A 288 9.34 0.52 -5.94
CA LEU A 288 8.37 1.47 -6.50
C LEU A 288 7.41 1.98 -5.44
N PHE A 289 7.11 3.27 -5.51
CA PHE A 289 6.09 3.94 -4.71
C PHE A 289 5.03 4.53 -5.64
N ALA A 290 3.78 4.10 -5.48
CA ALA A 290 2.64 4.65 -6.21
C ALA A 290 1.87 5.60 -5.31
N TYR A 291 1.49 6.74 -5.87
CA TYR A 291 0.85 7.85 -5.18
C TYR A 291 -0.31 8.43 -6.00
N CYS A 292 -1.41 8.73 -5.32
CA CYS A 292 -2.55 9.46 -5.88
C CYS A 292 -3.14 10.37 -4.81
N ARG A 293 -3.62 11.55 -5.18
CA ARG A 293 -4.40 12.44 -4.29
C ARG A 293 -5.92 12.15 -4.30
N GLY A 294 -6.31 10.90 -4.56
CA GLY A 294 -7.72 10.51 -4.74
C GLY A 294 -8.44 11.19 -5.93
N ALA A 295 -7.66 11.75 -6.86
CA ALA A 295 -8.15 12.35 -8.09
C ALA A 295 -8.21 11.28 -9.20
N ASN A 296 -7.94 11.67 -10.45
CA ASN A 296 -7.94 10.78 -11.62
C ASN A 296 -6.53 10.42 -12.11
N SER A 297 -5.49 10.59 -11.29
CA SER A 297 -4.12 10.28 -11.70
C SER A 297 -3.32 9.55 -10.63
N ILE A 298 -2.53 8.57 -11.06
CA ILE A 298 -1.55 7.86 -10.24
C ILE A 298 -0.15 8.18 -10.77
N THR A 299 0.74 8.57 -9.88
CA THR A 299 2.17 8.76 -10.18
C THR A 299 2.98 7.68 -9.49
N ILE A 300 3.91 7.07 -10.23
CA ILE A 300 4.83 6.05 -9.72
C ILE A 300 6.22 6.66 -9.64
N TYR A 301 6.89 6.46 -8.50
CA TYR A 301 8.22 6.93 -8.19
C TYR A 301 9.16 5.76 -7.90
N LEU A 302 10.45 5.96 -8.13
CA LEU A 302 11.52 5.09 -7.63
C LEU A 302 11.76 5.37 -6.15
N MET A 303 11.73 4.33 -5.33
CA MET A 303 12.05 4.42 -3.90
C MET A 303 13.53 4.74 -3.65
N GLU A 304 14.44 4.44 -4.58
CA GLU A 304 15.88 4.70 -4.37
C GLU A 304 16.26 6.19 -4.35
N ASN A 305 15.58 7.03 -5.14
CA ASN A 305 15.98 8.43 -5.36
C ASN A 305 14.80 9.40 -5.49
N GLY A 306 13.56 8.92 -5.39
CA GLY A 306 12.36 9.75 -5.50
C GLY A 306 12.02 10.21 -6.92
N LEU A 307 12.70 9.69 -7.95
CA LEU A 307 12.45 10.07 -9.34
C LEU A 307 11.08 9.56 -9.81
N GLU A 308 10.33 10.41 -10.50
CA GLU A 308 9.10 10.01 -11.18
C GLU A 308 9.41 9.05 -12.34
N VAL A 309 8.84 7.85 -12.30
CA VAL A 309 8.90 6.86 -13.38
C VAL A 309 7.84 7.18 -14.42
N THR A 310 6.59 7.36 -13.97
CA THR A 310 5.45 7.61 -14.87
C THR A 310 4.27 8.20 -14.10
N THR A 311 3.44 8.96 -14.80
CA THR A 311 2.13 9.38 -14.33
C THR A 311 1.06 8.87 -15.30
N LYS A 312 0.09 8.11 -14.79
CA LYS A 312 -1.12 7.76 -15.53
C LYS A 312 -2.26 8.67 -15.11
N LYS A 313 -2.80 9.41 -16.07
CA LYS A 313 -4.05 10.15 -15.93
C LYS A 313 -5.19 9.42 -16.65
N PHE A 314 -6.30 9.28 -15.96
CA PHE A 314 -7.56 8.73 -16.46
C PHE A 314 -8.41 9.88 -17.02
N ASN A 315 -8.82 9.77 -18.28
CA ASN A 315 -9.49 10.85 -19.01
C ASN A 315 -10.96 11.03 -18.61
N GLU A 316 -11.51 10.09 -17.84
CA GLU A 316 -12.88 10.11 -17.39
C GLU A 316 -13.13 11.28 -16.42
N THR A 317 -14.24 11.98 -16.61
CA THR A 317 -14.73 13.00 -15.69
C THR A 317 -15.47 12.34 -14.52
N ASN A 318 -15.48 12.99 -13.35
CA ASN A 318 -16.19 12.53 -12.14
C ASN A 318 -15.77 11.16 -11.62
N ILE A 319 -14.48 10.85 -11.71
CA ILE A 319 -13.90 9.67 -11.07
C ILE A 319 -13.07 10.02 -9.85
N GLN A 320 -13.01 9.09 -8.91
CA GLN A 320 -12.16 9.14 -7.74
C GLN A 320 -11.47 7.78 -7.58
N ILE A 321 -10.14 7.79 -7.51
CA ILE A 321 -9.38 6.60 -7.13
C ILE A 321 -9.53 6.39 -5.63
N LEU A 322 -9.98 5.19 -5.24
CA LEU A 322 -10.23 4.84 -3.84
C LEU A 322 -9.15 3.95 -3.22
N PHE A 323 -8.52 3.12 -4.03
CA PHE A 323 -7.51 2.15 -3.60
C PHE A 323 -6.68 1.72 -4.80
N PHE A 324 -5.42 1.37 -4.57
CA PHE A 324 -4.63 0.57 -5.50
C PHE A 324 -3.54 -0.19 -4.77
N ASP A 325 -3.07 -1.28 -5.37
CA ASP A 325 -1.93 -2.04 -4.87
C ASP A 325 -1.16 -2.74 -6.00
N PHE A 326 0.13 -3.00 -5.77
CA PHE A 326 0.98 -3.74 -6.68
C PHE A 326 0.68 -5.24 -6.58
N VAL A 327 0.49 -5.87 -7.74
CA VAL A 327 0.12 -7.28 -7.84
C VAL A 327 0.93 -7.97 -8.94
N LYS A 328 0.95 -9.31 -8.92
CA LYS A 328 1.69 -10.14 -9.89
C LYS A 328 3.17 -9.72 -9.97
N ASN A 329 3.90 -9.89 -8.85
CA ASN A 329 5.32 -9.56 -8.74
C ASN A 329 5.67 -8.11 -9.14
N ASP A 330 4.80 -7.18 -8.77
CA ASP A 330 4.95 -5.75 -9.03
C ASP A 330 4.88 -5.34 -10.51
N GLU A 331 4.45 -6.24 -11.39
CA GLU A 331 4.29 -5.97 -12.82
C GLU A 331 2.99 -5.24 -13.16
N LYS A 332 2.00 -5.34 -12.28
CA LYS A 332 0.65 -4.79 -12.49
C LYS A 332 0.20 -3.99 -11.28
N LEU A 333 -0.62 -2.98 -11.52
CA LEU A 333 -1.33 -2.21 -10.50
C LEU A 333 -2.82 -2.56 -10.56
N LEU A 334 -3.37 -3.08 -9.46
CA LEU A 334 -4.81 -3.25 -9.28
C LEU A 334 -5.35 -1.94 -8.69
N ILE A 335 -6.37 -1.35 -9.29
CA ILE A 335 -6.89 -0.02 -8.96
C ILE A 335 -8.40 -0.11 -8.82
N VAL A 336 -8.95 0.52 -7.78
CA VAL A 336 -10.40 0.65 -7.56
C VAL A 336 -10.79 2.11 -7.73
N ILE A 337 -11.73 2.35 -8.64
CA ILE A 337 -12.21 3.66 -9.02
C ILE A 337 -13.71 3.77 -8.70
N GLU A 338 -14.12 4.82 -7.99
CA GLU A 338 -15.50 5.24 -7.88
C GLU A 338 -15.82 6.22 -8.99
N LYS A 339 -16.87 5.92 -9.76
CA LYS A 339 -17.42 6.82 -10.78
C LYS A 339 -18.80 7.29 -10.32
N GLU A 340 -19.00 8.59 -10.35
CA GLU A 340 -20.28 9.22 -10.02
C GLU A 340 -21.03 9.56 -11.30
N ILE A 341 -22.23 9.00 -11.45
CA ILE A 341 -23.11 9.17 -12.61
C ILE A 341 -24.41 9.78 -12.14
N TYR A 342 -24.81 10.89 -12.74
CA TYR A 342 -26.12 11.47 -12.50
C TYR A 342 -27.18 10.65 -13.25
N ASN A 343 -28.14 10.11 -12.52
CA ASN A 343 -29.30 9.43 -13.09
C ASN A 343 -30.41 10.47 -13.30
N GLU A 344 -30.67 10.82 -14.56
CA GLU A 344 -31.71 11.80 -14.93
C GLU A 344 -33.12 11.31 -14.57
N GLU A 345 -33.37 9.99 -14.58
CA GLU A 345 -34.69 9.42 -14.30
C GLU A 345 -35.06 9.48 -12.82
N THR A 346 -34.09 9.22 -11.94
CA THR A 346 -34.30 9.27 -10.48
C THR A 346 -33.88 10.60 -9.86
N SER A 347 -33.23 11.48 -10.61
CA SER A 347 -32.59 12.70 -10.11
C SER A 347 -31.58 12.45 -8.98
N GLU A 348 -30.94 11.28 -8.96
CA GLU A 348 -29.99 10.85 -7.93
C GLU A 348 -28.58 10.61 -8.50
N LEU A 349 -27.57 10.79 -7.66
CA LEU A 349 -26.19 10.45 -7.98
C LEU A 349 -25.93 8.98 -7.66
N VAL A 350 -25.68 8.18 -8.71
CA VAL A 350 -25.34 6.77 -8.60
C VAL A 350 -23.82 6.63 -8.59
N LYS A 351 -23.29 5.97 -7.57
CA LYS A 351 -21.87 5.64 -7.44
C LYS A 351 -21.64 4.21 -7.88
N THR A 352 -20.76 4.02 -8.85
CA THR A 352 -20.38 2.69 -9.35
C THR A 352 -18.90 2.47 -9.13
N LEU A 353 -18.54 1.31 -8.59
CA LEU A 353 -17.16 0.87 -8.44
C LEU A 353 -16.68 0.15 -9.70
N THR A 354 -15.51 0.52 -10.19
CA THR A 354 -14.83 -0.10 -11.32
C THR A 354 -13.46 -0.58 -10.86
N ILE A 355 -13.18 -1.86 -11.09
CA ILE A 355 -11.87 -2.46 -10.89
C ILE A 355 -11.08 -2.32 -12.18
N VAL A 356 -9.88 -1.77 -12.08
CA VAL A 356 -8.97 -1.51 -13.19
C VAL A 356 -7.66 -2.24 -12.92
N VAL A 357 -7.14 -2.95 -13.92
CA VAL A 357 -5.77 -3.47 -13.89
C VAL A 357 -4.95 -2.70 -14.90
N TRP A 358 -3.80 -2.20 -14.46
CA TRP A 358 -2.82 -1.53 -15.29
C TRP A 358 -1.51 -2.33 -15.29
N ASP A 359 -1.14 -2.88 -16.45
CA ASP A 359 0.17 -3.47 -16.69
C ASP A 359 1.22 -2.37 -16.81
N LEU A 360 2.18 -2.33 -15.89
CA LEU A 360 3.14 -1.22 -15.80
C LEU A 360 4.19 -1.26 -16.92
N PHE A 361 4.59 -2.46 -17.34
CA PHE A 361 5.67 -2.68 -18.31
C PHE A 361 5.18 -3.07 -19.71
N ASN A 362 3.87 -2.94 -19.96
CA ASN A 362 3.26 -3.31 -21.24
C ASN A 362 2.73 -2.08 -21.98
N SER A 363 3.09 -1.95 -23.26
CA SER A 363 2.59 -0.89 -24.15
C SER A 363 1.49 -1.36 -25.11
N SER A 364 0.95 -2.57 -24.93
CA SER A 364 -0.19 -3.07 -25.70
C SER A 364 -1.46 -2.24 -25.47
N ASP A 365 -2.38 -2.24 -26.43
CA ASP A 365 -3.66 -1.53 -26.30
C ASP A 365 -4.51 -2.08 -25.14
N ASN A 366 -4.22 -3.31 -24.72
CA ASN A 366 -4.83 -3.99 -23.57
C ASN A 366 -4.05 -3.83 -22.26
N CYS A 367 -3.07 -2.92 -22.18
CA CYS A 367 -2.30 -2.69 -20.94
C CYS A 367 -3.16 -2.17 -19.78
N ILE A 368 -4.36 -1.64 -20.08
CA ILE A 368 -5.36 -1.26 -19.07
C ILE A 368 -6.65 -2.02 -19.36
N ARG A 369 -7.14 -2.71 -18.34
CA ARG A 369 -8.37 -3.53 -18.42
C ARG A 369 -9.29 -3.16 -17.28
N ARG A 370 -10.60 -3.27 -17.49
CA ARG A 370 -11.61 -2.81 -16.53
C ARG A 370 -12.80 -3.74 -16.44
N ILE A 371 -13.34 -3.88 -15.24
CA ILE A 371 -14.65 -4.51 -14.98
C ILE A 371 -15.40 -3.68 -13.93
N ASN A 372 -16.72 -3.66 -14.01
CA ASN A 372 -17.53 -3.11 -12.92
C ASN A 372 -17.54 -4.08 -11.76
N ASP A 373 -17.48 -3.58 -10.53
CA ASP A 373 -17.61 -4.41 -9.33
C ASP A 373 -19.08 -4.74 -9.06
N THR A 374 -19.63 -5.66 -9.85
CA THR A 374 -21.02 -6.10 -9.69
C THR A 374 -21.23 -7.02 -8.49
N PHE A 375 -20.15 -7.55 -7.91
CA PHE A 375 -20.19 -8.53 -6.83
C PHE A 375 -19.88 -7.92 -5.45
N SER A 376 -19.66 -6.61 -5.38
CA SER A 376 -19.25 -5.91 -4.16
C SER A 376 -18.01 -6.55 -3.53
N LEU A 377 -17.01 -6.85 -4.38
CA LEU A 377 -15.74 -7.44 -3.98
C LEU A 377 -14.97 -6.49 -3.06
N PHE A 378 -15.04 -5.19 -3.31
CA PHE A 378 -14.40 -4.20 -2.48
C PHE A 378 -15.39 -3.58 -1.48
N PRO A 379 -14.99 -3.39 -0.22
CA PRO A 379 -15.80 -2.67 0.75
C PRO A 379 -16.00 -1.23 0.31
N LYS A 380 -16.96 -0.52 0.92
CA LYS A 380 -17.11 0.92 0.69
C LYS A 380 -15.86 1.64 1.19
N LYS A 381 -15.57 2.80 0.59
CA LYS A 381 -14.43 3.67 0.91
C LYS A 381 -14.12 3.82 2.41
N CYS A 382 -15.12 4.10 3.24
CA CYS A 382 -14.96 4.32 4.68
C CYS A 382 -14.60 3.04 5.47
N GLU A 383 -14.85 1.88 4.88
CA GLU A 383 -14.63 0.57 5.50
C GLU A 383 -13.35 -0.11 4.98
N HIS A 384 -12.63 0.49 4.02
CA HIS A 384 -11.41 -0.10 3.44
C HIS A 384 -10.40 -0.52 4.53
N HIS A 385 -10.06 0.38 5.45
CA HIS A 385 -9.09 0.09 6.52
C HIS A 385 -9.59 -0.92 7.56
N GLN A 386 -10.89 -1.20 7.59
CA GLN A 386 -11.48 -2.20 8.49
C GLN A 386 -11.56 -3.56 7.81
N ARG A 387 -11.94 -3.58 6.52
CA ARG A 387 -12.39 -4.78 5.81
C ARG A 387 -11.46 -5.22 4.69
N LEU A 388 -10.37 -4.50 4.42
CA LEU A 388 -9.37 -4.82 3.42
C LEU A 388 -7.98 -4.81 4.07
N ALA A 389 -7.23 -5.88 3.86
CA ALA A 389 -5.87 -6.03 4.36
C ALA A 389 -4.94 -6.48 3.23
N ASN A 390 -3.77 -5.85 3.15
CA ASN A 390 -2.73 -6.18 2.19
C ASN A 390 -1.36 -6.28 2.85
N ALA A 391 -0.60 -7.31 2.49
CA ALA A 391 0.81 -7.48 2.86
C ALA A 391 1.44 -8.59 2.01
N SER A 392 2.71 -8.42 1.66
CA SER A 392 3.53 -9.44 0.99
C SER A 392 2.85 -10.13 -0.19
N GLY A 393 2.23 -9.34 -1.07
CA GLY A 393 1.52 -9.81 -2.26
C GLY A 393 0.14 -10.43 -2.01
N ASN A 394 -0.32 -10.49 -0.77
CA ASN A 394 -1.69 -10.90 -0.43
C ASN A 394 -2.62 -9.70 -0.38
N LEU A 395 -3.85 -9.88 -0.88
CA LEU A 395 -4.93 -8.91 -0.78
C LEU A 395 -6.22 -9.62 -0.35
N ILE A 396 -6.66 -9.34 0.86
CA ILE A 396 -7.69 -10.12 1.56
C ILE A 396 -8.78 -9.18 2.07
N THR A 397 -10.03 -9.59 1.90
CA THR A 397 -11.19 -8.84 2.41
C THR A 397 -12.09 -9.71 3.28
N ILE A 398 -12.85 -9.06 4.17
CA ILE A 398 -13.86 -9.68 5.02
C ILE A 398 -15.26 -9.12 4.70
N LYS A 399 -16.22 -10.04 4.55
CA LYS A 399 -17.64 -9.73 4.33
C LYS A 399 -18.37 -9.44 5.65
N ASP A 400 -19.57 -8.88 5.57
CA ASP A 400 -20.36 -8.52 6.76
C ASP A 400 -20.76 -9.74 7.60
N ASP A 401 -20.89 -10.90 6.94
CA ASP A 401 -21.11 -12.21 7.58
C ASP A 401 -19.85 -12.80 8.25
N GLY A 402 -18.71 -12.10 8.15
CA GLY A 402 -17.42 -12.53 8.69
C GLY A 402 -16.63 -13.47 7.78
N ASN A 403 -17.10 -13.77 6.57
CA ASN A 403 -16.38 -14.62 5.62
C ASN A 403 -15.19 -13.87 5.00
N ILE A 404 -14.03 -14.51 5.02
CA ILE A 404 -12.78 -13.98 4.46
C ILE A 404 -12.60 -14.49 3.03
N THR A 405 -12.20 -13.61 2.11
CA THR A 405 -11.91 -13.97 0.72
C THR A 405 -10.61 -13.33 0.25
N SER A 406 -9.78 -14.10 -0.47
CA SER A 406 -8.61 -13.58 -1.18
C SER A 406 -9.04 -13.00 -2.53
N LEU A 407 -8.85 -11.69 -2.72
CA LEU A 407 -9.31 -10.98 -3.91
C LEU A 407 -8.53 -11.38 -5.16
N LEU A 408 -7.25 -11.73 -5.02
CA LEU A 408 -6.41 -12.16 -6.15
C LEU A 408 -6.75 -13.58 -6.63
N GLN A 409 -7.53 -14.33 -5.84
CA GLN A 409 -8.01 -15.67 -6.20
C GLN A 409 -9.45 -15.64 -6.76
N ASP A 410 -10.12 -14.49 -6.77
CA ASP A 410 -11.45 -14.36 -7.35
C ASP A 410 -11.41 -14.58 -8.87
N SER A 411 -12.40 -15.30 -9.39
CA SER A 411 -12.41 -15.70 -10.80
C SER A 411 -12.48 -14.53 -11.79
N GLU A 412 -13.17 -13.44 -11.44
CA GLU A 412 -13.26 -12.25 -12.31
C GLU A 412 -11.99 -11.41 -12.22
N VAL A 413 -11.41 -11.31 -11.02
CA VAL A 413 -10.10 -10.65 -10.82
C VAL A 413 -8.99 -11.41 -11.54
N ILE A 414 -8.97 -12.74 -11.50
CA ILE A 414 -7.99 -13.56 -12.24
C ILE A 414 -8.11 -13.32 -13.75
N LYS A 415 -9.32 -13.37 -14.32
CA LYS A 415 -9.54 -13.08 -15.75
C LYS A 415 -9.04 -11.69 -16.14
N LEU A 416 -9.19 -10.72 -15.23
CA LEU A 416 -8.73 -9.36 -15.43
C LEU A 416 -7.20 -9.24 -15.35
N LEU A 417 -6.56 -9.96 -14.42
CA LEU A 417 -5.11 -9.96 -14.25
C LEU A 417 -4.39 -10.69 -15.40
N ASP A 418 -4.95 -11.81 -15.85
CA ASP A 418 -4.35 -12.72 -16.83
C ASP A 418 -5.36 -13.03 -17.97
N PRO A 419 -5.58 -12.09 -18.90
CA PRO A 419 -6.50 -12.28 -20.02
C PRO A 419 -6.05 -13.41 -20.97
N VAL A 420 -7.02 -14.17 -21.47
CA VAL A 420 -6.82 -15.40 -22.28
C VAL A 420 -6.12 -15.15 -23.62
N ASN A 421 -6.21 -13.95 -24.20
CA ASN A 421 -5.56 -13.58 -25.46
C ASN A 421 -4.57 -12.42 -25.24
N TYR A 422 -3.34 -12.77 -24.87
CA TYR A 422 -2.25 -11.81 -24.74
C TYR A 422 -1.51 -11.66 -26.08
N ASN A 423 -1.70 -10.55 -26.78
CA ASN A 423 -0.73 -10.10 -27.78
C ASN A 423 0.41 -9.39 -27.03
N THR A 424 1.35 -10.16 -26.48
CA THR A 424 2.53 -9.63 -25.79
C THR A 424 3.34 -8.75 -26.74
N ARG A 425 3.46 -7.46 -26.42
CA ARG A 425 4.43 -6.55 -27.06
C ARG A 425 5.76 -6.61 -26.30
N ASN A 426 6.87 -6.29 -26.97
CA ASN A 426 8.23 -6.15 -26.45
C ASN A 426 8.88 -7.43 -25.87
N VAL A 427 8.39 -8.61 -26.24
CA VAL A 427 9.02 -9.89 -25.89
C VAL A 427 9.78 -10.43 -27.11
N ILE A 428 11.09 -10.65 -26.99
CA ILE A 428 11.89 -11.31 -28.02
C ILE A 428 12.35 -12.66 -27.50
N GLN A 429 12.03 -13.73 -28.23
CA GLN A 429 12.66 -15.02 -28.01
C GLN A 429 14.04 -15.01 -28.66
N LEU A 430 15.08 -14.81 -27.85
CA LEU A 430 16.45 -15.05 -28.30
C LEU A 430 16.65 -16.56 -28.37
N ASN A 431 16.73 -17.11 -29.58
CA ASN A 431 17.11 -18.50 -29.78
C ASN A 431 18.55 -18.70 -29.28
N ASN A 432 18.70 -19.20 -28.06
CA ASN A 432 19.96 -19.73 -27.56
C ASN A 432 20.30 -21.03 -28.30
N ASN A 433 20.74 -20.93 -29.55
CA ASN A 433 21.26 -22.06 -30.33
C ASN A 433 22.67 -22.49 -29.87
N ASN A 434 22.86 -22.60 -28.55
CA ASN A 434 24.04 -23.22 -27.93
C ASN A 434 23.63 -24.42 -27.07
N GLN A 435 22.68 -25.23 -27.53
CA GLN A 435 22.58 -26.63 -27.08
C GLN A 435 22.62 -27.58 -28.27
N LEU A 436 23.71 -28.35 -28.27
CA LEU A 436 24.06 -29.51 -29.08
C LEU A 436 22.85 -30.32 -29.62
N ASN A 437 22.87 -30.53 -30.94
CA ASN A 437 22.33 -31.70 -31.66
C ASN A 437 20.86 -32.13 -31.39
N LYS A 438 19.89 -31.58 -32.13
CA LYS A 438 18.75 -32.37 -32.63
C LYS A 438 18.44 -32.02 -34.10
N LYS A 439 18.34 -33.07 -34.92
CA LYS A 439 18.07 -33.04 -36.37
C LYS A 439 16.80 -32.22 -36.70
N PRO A 440 16.76 -31.55 -37.87
CA PRO A 440 15.57 -30.83 -38.30
C PRO A 440 14.51 -31.85 -38.75
N SER A 441 13.33 -31.81 -38.15
CA SER A 441 12.12 -32.34 -38.76
C SER A 441 11.51 -31.24 -39.63
N SER A 442 11.26 -31.64 -40.87
CA SER A 442 10.83 -30.84 -42.01
C SER A 442 9.49 -30.15 -41.80
N SER A 443 9.42 -28.84 -42.06
CA SER A 443 8.44 -28.26 -42.99
C SER A 443 8.62 -26.75 -43.15
N SER A 444 8.37 -26.28 -44.37
CA SER A 444 8.28 -24.90 -44.87
C SER A 444 9.58 -24.17 -45.30
N ILE A 445 9.94 -24.45 -46.56
CA ILE A 445 10.40 -23.53 -47.61
C ILE A 445 11.55 -22.58 -47.25
N ALA A 446 12.75 -23.05 -47.55
CA ALA A 446 13.93 -22.21 -47.73
C ALA A 446 13.77 -21.33 -48.98
N VAL A 447 13.78 -20.01 -48.79
CA VAL A 447 14.22 -19.07 -49.83
C VAL A 447 15.66 -18.71 -49.50
N ALA A 448 16.58 -19.35 -50.22
CA ALA A 448 18.00 -19.03 -50.16
C ALA A 448 18.25 -17.71 -50.92
N THR A 449 18.60 -16.64 -50.23
CA THR A 449 19.36 -15.53 -50.82
C THR A 449 20.34 -14.91 -49.82
N ASN A 450 21.62 -15.10 -50.16
CA ASN A 450 22.77 -14.24 -49.90
C ASN A 450 23.33 -14.13 -48.48
N THR A 451 24.48 -14.79 -48.34
CA THR A 451 25.59 -14.56 -47.41
C THR A 451 25.90 -13.06 -47.25
N THR A 452 25.27 -12.44 -46.27
CA THR A 452 25.85 -11.34 -45.51
C THR A 452 25.55 -11.70 -44.07
N THR A 453 26.59 -11.90 -43.27
CA THR A 453 26.48 -12.04 -41.83
C THR A 453 25.75 -10.79 -41.30
N ASN A 454 24.44 -10.91 -41.07
CA ASN A 454 23.66 -9.84 -40.46
C ASN A 454 24.09 -9.79 -39.00
N TYR A 455 25.13 -9.01 -38.70
CA TYR A 455 25.62 -8.76 -37.32
C TYR A 455 24.60 -8.00 -36.46
N HIS A 456 23.39 -7.77 -36.96
CA HIS A 456 22.38 -7.00 -36.27
C HIS A 456 21.00 -7.59 -36.54
N SER A 457 20.33 -8.07 -35.52
CA SER A 457 18.96 -8.60 -35.60
C SER A 457 17.98 -7.49 -35.23
N ILE A 458 16.99 -7.22 -36.09
CA ILE A 458 15.95 -6.20 -35.83
C ILE A 458 14.62 -6.90 -35.66
N TYR A 459 13.92 -6.58 -34.58
CA TYR A 459 12.58 -7.08 -34.25
C TYR A 459 11.58 -5.91 -34.17
N ASP A 460 10.31 -6.18 -34.48
CA ASP A 460 9.22 -5.24 -34.18
C ASP A 460 8.80 -5.30 -32.70
N SER A 461 7.85 -4.45 -32.35
CA SER A 461 7.20 -4.38 -31.04
C SER A 461 6.46 -5.66 -30.65
N TYR A 462 6.29 -6.65 -31.53
CA TYR A 462 5.68 -7.96 -31.22
C TYR A 462 6.73 -9.08 -31.17
N GLY A 463 8.02 -8.75 -31.26
CA GLY A 463 9.09 -9.74 -31.26
C GLY A 463 9.24 -10.50 -32.58
N LYS A 464 8.59 -10.05 -33.66
CA LYS A 464 8.75 -10.64 -34.99
C LYS A 464 10.04 -10.13 -35.61
N TYR A 465 10.86 -11.05 -36.11
CA TYR A 465 12.09 -10.72 -36.81
C TYR A 465 11.79 -9.97 -38.11
N LEU A 466 12.29 -8.75 -38.24
CA LEU A 466 12.18 -7.90 -39.43
C LEU A 466 13.42 -8.01 -40.33
N GLY A 467 14.57 -8.31 -39.73
CA GLY A 467 15.86 -8.44 -40.42
C GLY A 467 16.52 -7.11 -40.78
N SER A 468 17.85 -7.02 -40.62
CA SER A 468 18.60 -5.76 -40.80
C SER A 468 18.77 -5.29 -42.24
N LYS A 469 18.37 -6.09 -43.24
CA LYS A 469 18.46 -5.72 -44.66
C LYS A 469 17.32 -4.81 -45.10
N PHE A 470 16.20 -4.84 -44.40
CA PHE A 470 14.94 -4.22 -44.83
C PHE A 470 14.49 -3.08 -43.91
N GLU A 471 15.13 -2.93 -42.75
CA GLU A 471 14.77 -1.93 -41.73
C GLU A 471 15.91 -0.94 -41.49
N ASN A 472 15.57 0.33 -41.37
CA ASN A 472 16.52 1.39 -41.04
C ASN A 472 16.80 1.42 -39.54
N ARG A 473 18.05 1.62 -39.15
CA ARG A 473 18.38 1.92 -37.74
C ARG A 473 18.10 3.39 -37.47
N ILE A 474 17.42 3.69 -36.37
CA ILE A 474 17.20 5.09 -35.95
C ILE A 474 18.56 5.75 -35.65
N ILE A 475 19.45 5.01 -34.96
CA ILE A 475 20.80 5.46 -34.62
C ILE A 475 21.83 4.61 -35.36
N ARG A 476 22.69 5.25 -36.18
CA ARG A 476 23.73 4.56 -36.96
C ARG A 476 24.90 4.06 -36.11
N ASN A 477 25.17 4.71 -34.97
CA ASN A 477 26.26 4.37 -34.06
C ASN A 477 25.83 4.50 -32.60
N PRO A 478 25.06 3.54 -32.05
CA PRO A 478 24.55 3.62 -30.68
C PRO A 478 25.67 3.59 -29.63
N GLU A 479 26.82 3.00 -29.95
CA GLU A 479 27.94 2.80 -29.02
C GLU A 479 29.24 3.35 -29.63
N PRO A 480 29.41 4.68 -29.72
CA PRO A 480 30.59 5.30 -30.32
C PRO A 480 31.90 4.98 -29.58
N TRP A 481 31.82 4.52 -28.33
CA TRP A 481 32.97 4.12 -27.52
C TRP A 481 33.49 2.72 -27.85
N ILE A 482 32.79 1.90 -28.64
CA ILE A 482 33.25 0.57 -29.04
C ILE A 482 33.96 0.65 -30.40
N SER A 483 35.29 0.47 -30.36
CA SER A 483 36.17 0.56 -31.53
C SER A 483 36.06 -0.64 -32.47
N ASN A 484 35.75 -1.84 -31.95
CA ASN A 484 35.54 -3.05 -32.75
C ASN A 484 34.05 -3.37 -32.88
N LYS A 485 33.48 -3.17 -34.07
CA LYS A 485 32.05 -3.35 -34.34
C LYS A 485 31.67 -4.76 -34.80
N ASN A 486 32.57 -5.74 -34.67
CA ASN A 486 32.34 -7.13 -35.08
C ASN A 486 31.70 -7.95 -33.94
N TYR A 487 30.53 -7.52 -33.45
CA TYR A 487 29.73 -8.27 -32.50
C TYR A 487 28.28 -8.33 -32.97
N GLU A 488 27.59 -9.40 -32.60
CA GLU A 488 26.16 -9.53 -32.83
C GLU A 488 25.43 -8.51 -31.96
N ARG A 489 24.49 -7.80 -32.58
CA ARG A 489 23.65 -6.80 -31.94
C ARG A 489 22.20 -7.18 -32.12
N THR A 490 21.38 -6.84 -31.14
CA THR A 490 19.94 -6.93 -31.28
C THR A 490 19.33 -5.56 -31.12
N SER A 491 18.32 -5.23 -31.91
CA SER A 491 17.49 -4.07 -31.64
C SER A 491 16.03 -4.36 -31.84
N VAL A 492 15.20 -3.61 -31.13
CA VAL A 492 13.77 -3.84 -31.04
C VAL A 492 13.09 -2.49 -31.15
N TYR A 493 12.07 -2.39 -32.01
CA TYR A 493 11.18 -1.23 -31.97
C TYR A 493 10.23 -1.36 -30.79
N LEU A 494 10.14 -0.32 -29.95
CA LEU A 494 9.27 -0.31 -28.77
C LEU A 494 7.84 0.16 -29.09
N ASP A 495 7.61 0.63 -30.32
CA ASP A 495 6.35 1.17 -30.80
C ASP A 495 6.05 0.79 -32.26
N ASP A 496 4.77 0.72 -32.61
CA ASP A 496 4.31 0.33 -33.95
C ASP A 496 4.69 1.39 -35.02
N ASN A 497 4.87 2.64 -34.59
CA ASN A 497 5.34 3.74 -35.45
C ASN A 497 6.85 3.69 -35.71
N LYS A 498 7.58 2.75 -35.10
CA LYS A 498 9.04 2.60 -35.23
C LYS A 498 9.81 3.89 -34.90
N SER A 499 9.31 4.67 -33.95
CA SER A 499 9.93 5.93 -33.53
C SER A 499 10.92 5.74 -32.37
N ILE A 500 10.83 4.63 -31.64
CA ILE A 500 11.70 4.30 -30.52
C ILE A 500 12.33 2.92 -30.77
N GLN A 501 13.66 2.86 -30.71
CA GLN A 501 14.42 1.62 -30.93
C GLN A 501 15.38 1.38 -29.76
N LEU A 502 15.21 0.26 -29.08
CA LEU A 502 16.13 -0.23 -28.05
C LEU A 502 17.24 -1.04 -28.71
N PHE A 503 18.48 -0.79 -28.32
CA PHE A 503 19.66 -1.57 -28.70
C PHE A 503 20.10 -2.41 -27.50
N ILE A 504 20.35 -3.71 -27.75
CA ILE A 504 20.75 -4.72 -26.76
C ILE A 504 22.06 -5.36 -27.22
#